data_AF-A0A8X7XSC6-F1
#
_entry.id   AF-A0A8X7XSC6-F1
#
_cell.length_a   1.000
_cell.length_b   1.000
_cell.length_c   1.000
_cell.angle_alpha   90.00
_cell.angle_beta   90.00
_cell.angle_gamma   90.00
#
_symmetry.space_group_name_H-M   'P 1'
#
loop_
_entity.id
_entity.type
_entity.pdbx_description
1 polymer ?
#
loop_
_entity_poly.entity_id
_entity_poly.type
_entity_poly.pdbx_seq_one_letter_code
_entity_poly.pdbx_strand_id
1 'polypeptide(L)'
;MGKGTGSFGKRRNKTHTLCVRCGRRSFHLQKSRCSACAFPAARVRKYNWSEKAIRRKTTGTGRMKYLRHLPRRFKTNFREGTQATPRNKGAATASSHWELFSTMESYKCLSFCYGVWSLTSMCALSHSYSSIA
;
A
#
# COMPACT_ATOMS: atom_id res chain seq x y z
N MET A 1 -31.46 43.79 16.68
CA MET A 1 -30.12 44.27 16.31
C MET A 1 -29.10 43.42 17.07
N GLY A 2 -28.29 42.58 16.43
CA GLY A 2 -27.45 41.63 17.17
C GLY A 2 -26.70 40.63 16.29
N LYS A 3 -25.86 39.80 16.94
CA LYS A 3 -25.12 38.68 16.32
C LYS A 3 -26.11 37.67 15.70
N GLY A 4 -25.67 36.88 14.72
CA GLY A 4 -26.50 35.81 14.12
C GLY A 4 -27.14 36.22 12.79
N THR A 5 -28.44 35.96 12.61
CA THR A 5 -29.15 35.97 11.32
C THR A 5 -28.93 37.23 10.49
N GLY A 6 -29.12 38.43 11.08
CA GLY A 6 -28.91 39.69 10.36
C GLY A 6 -27.46 39.96 9.92
N SER A 7 -26.48 39.31 10.55
CA SER A 7 -25.06 39.41 10.18
C SER A 7 -24.68 38.50 9.00
N PHE A 8 -25.39 37.38 8.80
CA PHE A 8 -25.09 36.43 7.71
C PHE A 8 -25.44 37.01 6.34
N GLY A 9 -26.56 37.75 6.22
CA GLY A 9 -26.95 38.40 4.97
C GLY A 9 -25.91 39.39 4.42
N LYS A 10 -25.04 39.93 5.29
CA LYS A 10 -23.99 40.90 4.91
C LYS A 10 -22.68 40.25 4.43
N ARG A 11 -22.55 38.91 4.43
CA ARG A 11 -21.28 38.18 4.14
C ARG A 11 -20.98 38.03 2.63
N ARG A 12 -21.02 39.14 1.87
CA ARG A 12 -20.70 39.17 0.44
C ARG A 12 -19.20 39.25 0.13
N ASN A 13 -18.43 39.94 0.97
CA ASN A 13 -16.99 40.13 0.77
C ASN A 13 -16.21 38.85 1.13
N LYS A 14 -15.27 38.45 0.27
CA LYS A 14 -14.47 37.22 0.47
C LYS A 14 -13.09 37.57 1.00
N THR A 15 -12.73 36.97 2.12
CA THR A 15 -11.38 37.09 2.70
C THR A 15 -10.42 36.05 2.13
N HIS A 16 -10.92 34.85 1.79
CA HIS A 16 -10.13 33.72 1.32
C HIS A 16 -10.52 33.23 -0.09
N THR A 17 -9.53 33.09 -0.97
CA THR A 17 -9.64 32.46 -2.31
C THR A 17 -8.77 31.21 -2.43
N LEU A 18 -8.85 30.54 -3.58
CA LEU A 18 -8.01 29.38 -3.91
C LEU A 18 -6.54 29.78 -3.99
N CYS A 19 -5.68 29.00 -3.34
CA CYS A 19 -4.23 29.19 -3.41
C CYS A 19 -3.63 28.38 -4.56
N VAL A 20 -2.80 29.03 -5.39
CA VAL A 20 -2.11 28.42 -6.54
C VAL A 20 -1.25 27.22 -6.13
N ARG A 21 -0.50 27.30 -5.02
CA ARG A 21 0.43 26.24 -4.60
C ARG A 21 -0.29 24.98 -4.08
N CYS A 22 -1.34 25.14 -3.28
CA CYS A 22 -1.94 24.02 -2.54
C CYS A 22 -3.37 23.67 -2.94
N GLY A 23 -4.01 24.44 -3.84
CA GLY A 23 -5.37 24.20 -4.31
C GLY A 23 -6.47 24.36 -3.26
N ARG A 24 -6.15 24.88 -2.06
CA ARG A 24 -7.10 25.08 -0.95
C ARG A 24 -7.62 26.52 -0.95
N ARG A 25 -8.88 26.73 -0.55
CA ARG A 25 -9.46 28.05 -0.28
C ARG A 25 -8.91 28.61 1.03
N SER A 26 -7.69 29.11 0.98
CA SER A 26 -6.92 29.54 2.17
C SER A 26 -6.04 30.75 1.89
N PHE A 27 -6.06 31.28 0.66
CA PHE A 27 -5.28 32.46 0.30
C PHE A 27 -6.00 33.71 0.78
N HIS A 28 -5.42 34.46 1.72
CA HIS A 28 -6.01 35.70 2.21
C HIS A 28 -5.70 36.85 1.25
N LEU A 29 -6.73 37.51 0.70
CA LEU A 29 -6.55 38.52 -0.36
C LEU A 29 -5.81 39.75 0.14
N GLN A 30 -6.31 40.39 1.20
CA GLN A 30 -5.74 41.65 1.71
C GLN A 30 -4.29 41.50 2.20
N LYS A 31 -3.95 40.35 2.80
CA LYS A 31 -2.63 40.07 3.38
C LYS A 31 -1.71 39.31 2.41
N SER A 32 -2.20 39.01 1.21
CA SER A 32 -1.50 38.23 0.18
C SER A 32 -0.80 36.98 0.71
N ARG A 33 -1.41 36.25 1.65
CA ARG A 33 -0.76 35.13 2.34
C ARG A 33 -1.69 33.94 2.52
N CYS A 34 -1.19 32.75 2.19
CA CYS A 34 -1.96 31.51 2.37
C CYS A 34 -1.85 30.96 3.79
N SER A 35 -2.99 30.78 4.46
CA SER A 35 -3.04 30.18 5.80
C SER A 35 -2.71 28.68 5.80
N ALA A 36 -2.78 27.98 4.66
CA ALA A 36 -2.48 26.53 4.61
C ALA A 36 -0.99 26.22 4.37
N CYS A 37 -0.38 26.90 3.40
CA CYS A 37 0.97 26.61 2.92
C CYS A 37 1.96 27.80 3.04
N ALA A 38 1.50 28.98 3.48
CA ALA A 38 2.27 30.23 3.58
C ALA A 38 2.80 30.82 2.27
N PHE A 39 2.25 30.44 1.10
CA PHE A 39 2.49 31.18 -0.14
C PHE A 39 2.28 32.69 0.09
N PRO A 40 3.22 33.59 -0.30
CA PRO A 40 4.34 33.42 -1.23
C PRO A 40 5.67 32.89 -0.64
N ALA A 41 5.77 32.62 0.66
CA ALA A 41 7.03 32.19 1.27
C ALA A 41 7.65 30.96 0.59
N ALA A 42 8.99 30.90 0.51
CA ALA A 42 9.70 29.80 -0.14
C ALA A 42 9.43 28.45 0.55
N ARG A 43 9.47 28.42 1.89
CA ARG A 43 9.22 27.21 2.68
C ARG A 43 7.72 26.98 2.89
N VAL A 44 7.31 25.72 2.83
CA VAL A 44 5.93 25.31 3.15
C VAL A 44 5.70 25.37 4.65
N ARG A 45 4.61 26.01 5.06
CA ARG A 45 4.18 26.10 6.47
C ARG A 45 3.92 24.72 7.08
N LYS A 46 4.64 24.40 8.16
CA LYS A 46 4.47 23.21 9.01
C LYS A 46 4.54 23.63 10.49
N TYR A 47 3.72 23.00 11.33
CA TYR A 47 3.79 23.14 12.79
C TYR A 47 3.72 21.76 13.42
N ASN A 48 4.60 21.51 14.38
CA ASN A 48 4.73 20.20 15.01
C ASN A 48 3.51 19.83 15.86
N TRP A 49 2.81 20.83 16.42
CA TRP A 49 1.57 20.61 17.16
C TRP A 49 0.38 20.13 16.30
N SER A 50 0.51 20.12 14.96
CA SER A 50 -0.58 19.75 14.05
C SER A 50 -0.24 18.54 13.18
N GLU A 51 -0.14 17.37 13.81
CA GLU A 51 0.24 16.11 13.15
C GLU A 51 -0.70 15.73 11.99
N LYS A 52 -2.02 15.85 12.20
CA LYS A 52 -3.02 15.57 11.15
C LYS A 52 -2.86 16.48 9.94
N ALA A 53 -2.45 17.73 10.14
CA ALA A 53 -2.19 18.65 9.05
C ALA A 53 -0.89 18.33 8.32
N ILE A 54 0.13 17.85 9.03
CA ILE A 54 1.38 17.34 8.45
C ILE A 54 1.08 16.11 7.57
N ARG A 55 0.37 15.11 8.09
CA ARG A 55 0.04 13.86 7.37
C ARG A 55 -0.68 14.10 6.04
N ARG A 56 -1.63 15.04 6.00
CA ARG A 56 -2.38 15.39 4.78
C ARG A 56 -1.54 16.06 3.67
N LYS A 57 -0.33 16.53 3.98
CA LYS A 57 0.55 17.28 3.06
C LYS A 57 1.89 16.59 2.83
N THR A 58 2.21 15.57 3.63
CA THR A 58 3.50 14.89 3.56
C THR A 58 3.66 14.14 2.23
N THR A 59 4.92 13.97 1.83
CA THR A 59 5.31 13.16 0.68
C THR A 59 4.71 11.76 0.81
N GLY A 60 4.03 11.26 -0.22
CA GLY A 60 3.26 10.00 -0.13
C GLY A 60 1.82 10.11 -0.61
N THR A 61 1.20 11.26 -0.42
CA THR A 61 -0.25 11.45 -0.63
C THR A 61 -0.65 11.82 -2.06
N GLY A 62 0.32 12.19 -2.92
CA GLY A 62 0.08 12.68 -4.27
C GLY A 62 0.54 11.72 -5.37
N ARG A 63 0.66 12.25 -6.60
CA ARG A 63 1.03 11.46 -7.79
C ARG A 63 2.43 10.84 -7.74
N MET A 64 3.36 11.43 -6.98
CA MET A 64 4.74 10.93 -6.78
C MET A 64 5.42 10.46 -8.10
N LYS A 65 5.28 11.24 -9.19
CA LYS A 65 5.71 10.83 -10.54
C LYS A 65 7.15 10.32 -10.58
N TYR A 66 8.08 11.05 -9.97
CA TYR A 66 9.49 10.67 -9.91
C TYR A 66 9.79 9.64 -8.80
N LEU A 67 9.34 9.93 -7.58
CA LEU A 67 9.59 9.09 -6.40
C LEU A 67 9.01 7.66 -6.53
N ARG A 68 7.98 7.44 -7.34
CA ARG A 68 7.43 6.10 -7.57
C ARG A 68 8.35 5.23 -8.42
N HIS A 69 9.04 5.83 -9.39
CA HIS A 69 9.99 5.11 -10.25
C HIS A 69 11.36 4.92 -9.59
N LEU A 70 11.73 5.78 -8.65
CA LEU A 70 13.01 5.74 -7.96
C LEU A 70 13.31 4.39 -7.31
N PRO A 71 12.46 3.81 -6.43
CA PRO A 71 12.73 2.50 -5.82
C PRO A 71 12.94 1.38 -6.84
N ARG A 72 12.27 1.45 -7.99
CA ARG A 72 12.46 0.48 -9.09
C ARG A 72 13.84 0.64 -9.73
N ARG A 73 14.28 1.88 -9.98
CA ARG A 73 15.62 2.17 -10.51
C ARG A 73 16.73 1.84 -9.51
N PHE A 74 16.51 2.11 -8.22
CA PHE A 74 17.45 1.75 -7.15
C PHE A 74 17.70 0.25 -7.12
N LYS A 75 16.64 -0.58 -7.21
CA LYS A 75 16.77 -2.05 -7.27
C LYS A 75 17.59 -2.55 -8.48
N THR A 76 17.59 -1.79 -9.58
CA THR A 76 18.34 -2.11 -10.79
C THR A 76 19.64 -1.32 -10.90
N ASN A 77 20.14 -0.73 -9.80
CA ASN A 77 21.37 0.06 -9.74
C ASN A 77 21.48 1.17 -10.81
N PHE A 78 20.35 1.83 -11.12
CA PHE A 78 20.29 2.91 -12.12
C PHE A 78 20.87 2.56 -13.49
N ARG A 79 20.74 1.30 -13.94
CA ARG A 79 21.10 0.91 -15.31
C ARG A 79 20.33 1.74 -16.35
N GLU A 80 21.03 2.34 -17.30
CA GLU A 80 20.49 3.10 -18.42
C GLU A 80 20.98 2.48 -19.75
N GLY A 81 20.19 2.58 -20.83
CA GLY A 81 20.60 2.17 -22.18
C GLY A 81 20.63 0.66 -22.48
N THR A 82 20.44 -0.22 -21.49
CA THR A 82 20.38 -1.67 -21.74
C THR A 82 19.02 -2.08 -22.30
N GLN A 83 18.99 -2.69 -23.49
CA GLN A 83 17.77 -3.30 -24.03
C GLN A 83 17.51 -4.64 -23.34
N ALA A 84 16.23 -4.90 -23.02
CA ALA A 84 15.84 -6.21 -22.53
C ALA A 84 16.07 -7.23 -23.64
N THR A 85 16.69 -8.37 -23.32
CA THR A 85 16.80 -9.46 -24.29
C THR A 85 15.41 -9.88 -24.76
N PRO A 86 15.17 -10.02 -26.08
CA PRO A 86 13.87 -10.43 -26.57
C PRO A 86 13.55 -11.81 -26.02
N ARG A 87 12.42 -11.94 -25.32
CA ARG A 87 11.92 -13.26 -24.91
C ARG A 87 11.40 -13.97 -26.15
N ASN A 88 12.10 -15.00 -26.62
CA ASN A 88 11.50 -15.97 -27.53
C ASN A 88 10.28 -16.56 -26.83
N LYS A 89 9.08 -16.30 -27.37
CA LYS A 89 7.86 -17.06 -27.03
C LYS A 89 7.96 -18.44 -27.68
N GLY A 90 9.03 -19.19 -27.38
CA GLY A 90 9.04 -20.62 -27.60
C GLY A 90 7.98 -21.20 -26.68
N ALA A 91 7.10 -22.04 -27.22
CA ALA A 91 6.04 -22.73 -26.49
C ALA A 91 6.63 -23.37 -25.23
N ALA A 92 6.53 -22.68 -24.09
CA ALA A 92 6.66 -23.34 -22.82
C ALA A 92 5.46 -24.27 -22.76
N THR A 93 5.74 -25.56 -22.95
CA THR A 93 4.83 -26.67 -22.73
C THR A 93 3.90 -26.32 -21.58
N ALA A 94 2.62 -26.12 -21.90
CA ALA A 94 1.56 -26.19 -20.93
C ALA A 94 1.49 -27.65 -20.48
N SER A 95 2.45 -28.09 -19.66
CA SER A 95 2.31 -29.31 -18.88
C SER A 95 1.30 -29.00 -17.80
N SER A 96 0.04 -29.25 -18.16
CA SER A 96 -1.05 -29.54 -17.27
C SER A 96 -0.57 -30.38 -16.09
N HIS A 97 -0.37 -29.74 -14.95
CA HIS A 97 -0.18 -30.40 -13.65
C HIS A 97 -1.37 -31.32 -13.27
N TRP A 98 -2.49 -31.24 -14.01
CA TRP A 98 -3.69 -32.03 -13.75
C TRP A 98 -3.61 -33.49 -14.20
N GLU A 99 -2.68 -33.89 -15.09
CA GLU A 99 -2.61 -35.30 -15.54
C GLU A 99 -1.85 -36.23 -14.59
N LEU A 100 -1.05 -35.71 -13.64
CA LEU A 100 -0.42 -36.54 -12.60
C LEU A 100 -1.35 -36.86 -11.42
N PHE A 101 -2.53 -36.23 -11.33
CA PHE A 101 -3.54 -36.61 -10.34
C PHE A 101 -4.39 -37.81 -10.80
N SER A 102 -4.64 -37.96 -12.11
CA SER A 102 -5.46 -39.06 -12.62
C SER A 102 -4.76 -40.41 -12.71
N THR A 103 -3.43 -40.48 -12.71
CA THR A 103 -2.77 -41.78 -12.62
C THR A 103 -2.60 -42.25 -11.18
N MET A 104 -2.57 -41.34 -10.18
CA MET A 104 -2.48 -41.72 -8.76
C MET A 104 -3.78 -42.31 -8.18
N GLU A 105 -4.89 -42.21 -8.93
CA GLU A 105 -6.18 -42.81 -8.58
C GLU A 105 -6.34 -44.25 -9.12
N SER A 106 -5.51 -44.68 -10.09
CA SER A 106 -5.52 -46.08 -10.54
C SER A 106 -4.67 -47.02 -9.67
N TYR A 107 -3.66 -46.55 -8.94
CA TYR A 107 -2.85 -47.42 -8.06
C TYR A 107 -3.36 -47.51 -6.61
N LYS A 108 -4.35 -46.70 -6.22
CA LYS A 108 -5.00 -46.78 -4.89
C LYS A 108 -6.37 -47.45 -4.89
N CYS A 109 -6.96 -47.73 -6.05
CA CYS A 109 -8.20 -48.51 -6.15
C CYS A 109 -8.01 -50.04 -6.06
N LEU A 110 -6.77 -50.55 -6.01
CA LEU A 110 -6.50 -51.99 -5.84
C LEU A 110 -5.94 -52.39 -4.47
N SER A 111 -5.81 -51.44 -3.53
CA SER A 111 -5.28 -51.74 -2.18
C SER A 111 -6.19 -51.29 -1.02
N PHE A 112 -7.42 -50.84 -1.32
CA PHE A 112 -8.44 -50.48 -0.32
C PHE A 112 -9.58 -51.50 -0.22
N CYS A 113 -9.45 -52.64 -0.91
CA CYS A 113 -10.18 -53.86 -0.59
C CYS A 113 -9.24 -54.70 0.28
N TYR A 114 -9.73 -55.19 1.43
CA TYR A 114 -9.02 -55.90 2.50
C TYR A 114 -8.31 -55.00 3.53
N GLY A 115 -8.93 -54.84 4.70
CA GLY A 115 -8.16 -54.57 5.91
C GLY A 115 -8.80 -53.74 7.02
N VAL A 116 -10.13 -53.68 7.14
CA VAL A 116 -10.74 -53.29 8.42
C VAL A 116 -10.57 -54.47 9.38
N TRP A 117 -9.46 -54.52 10.13
CA TRP A 117 -9.35 -55.37 11.31
C TRP A 117 -8.35 -54.84 12.34
N SER A 118 -8.83 -54.86 13.59
CA SER A 118 -8.11 -54.77 14.86
C SER A 118 -7.62 -53.42 15.41
N LEU A 119 -8.50 -52.91 16.27
CA LEU A 119 -8.30 -52.78 17.72
C LEU A 119 -7.19 -51.83 18.24
N THR A 120 -7.67 -50.76 18.86
CA THR A 120 -7.40 -50.41 20.28
C THR A 120 -6.12 -50.98 20.92
N SER A 121 -5.12 -50.12 21.17
CA SER A 121 -4.34 -50.18 22.41
C SER A 121 -3.40 -48.97 22.59
N MET A 122 -3.51 -48.32 23.76
CA MET A 122 -2.46 -47.58 24.49
C MET A 122 -2.02 -46.23 23.88
N CYS A 123 -2.30 -45.05 24.44
CA CYS A 123 -2.37 -44.59 25.83
C CYS A 123 -1.13 -44.97 26.68
N ALA A 124 -0.35 -43.93 26.98
CA ALA A 124 0.64 -43.78 28.06
C ALA A 124 2.01 -44.47 27.90
N LEU A 125 3.07 -43.63 27.80
CA LEU A 125 4.30 -43.58 28.62
C LEU A 125 5.33 -42.71 27.87
N SER A 126 5.66 -41.49 28.35
CA SER A 126 6.85 -41.17 29.18
C SER A 126 8.14 -41.08 28.31
N HIS A 127 9.08 -40.13 28.39
CA HIS A 127 9.67 -39.21 29.36
C HIS A 127 10.18 -37.96 28.56
N SER A 128 10.03 -36.71 29.01
CA SER A 128 10.91 -36.00 29.97
C SER A 128 12.41 -36.05 29.66
N TYR A 129 13.02 -34.86 29.61
CA TYR A 129 14.46 -34.57 29.87
C TYR A 129 15.46 -35.08 28.82
N SER A 130 16.55 -34.41 28.44
CA SER A 130 17.30 -33.33 29.06
C SER A 130 18.29 -32.71 28.06
N SER A 131 18.83 -31.56 28.47
CA SER A 131 19.88 -30.69 27.92
C SER A 131 21.20 -31.33 27.40
N ILE A 132 21.98 -30.44 26.75
CA ILE A 132 23.46 -30.39 26.56
C ILE A 132 23.97 -30.78 25.16
N ALA A 133 24.18 -29.77 24.32
CA ALA A 133 25.50 -29.35 23.81
C ALA A 133 25.38 -27.92 23.25
#